data_AF-A0A811Y2E5-F1
#
_entry.id   AF-A0A811Y2E5-F1
#
_cell.length_a   1.000
_cell.length_b   1.000
_cell.length_c   1.000
_cell.angle_alpha   90.00
_cell.angle_beta   90.00
_cell.angle_gamma   90.00
#
_symmetry.space_group_name_H-M   'P 1'
#
loop_
_entity.id
_entity.type
_entity.pdbx_description
1 polymer ?
#
loop_
_entity_poly.entity_id
_entity_poly.type
_entity_poly.pdbx_seq_one_letter_code
_entity_poly.pdbx_strand_id
1 'polypeptide(L)'
;MHCLSSGKTSTPVWVDQWPLVKEKREAAEVLTQEQLNLGHLKPSTSPWNTPIFVIKKKTGKWRLLQDLRAVNRVIFPMGTLQPGLPSPSAIPLNFQMLVLDLKDCFFTISLAPGDGEHFAFSLPSTNLQEPYYRYEWTVLPQGMVNTGEILNQLNGFNPFNSLKYSFWIFLVLIIGLILMYVMFACSCKKFNNQLNSSKAQLHFLHLKNIGGDVGGSPAVRGRVPS
;
A
#
# COMPACT_ATOMS: atom_id res chain seq x y z
N MET A 1 6.49 -12.88 11.77
CA MET A 1 5.29 -12.70 12.60
C MET A 1 4.68 -14.06 12.82
N HIS A 2 4.62 -14.54 14.07
CA HIS A 2 3.86 -15.75 14.38
C HIS A 2 2.38 -15.43 14.18
N CYS A 3 1.76 -16.03 13.17
CA CYS A 3 0.38 -15.79 12.78
C CYS A 3 -0.60 -16.51 13.73
N LEU A 4 -0.06 -17.45 14.49
CA LEU A 4 -0.76 -18.29 15.44
C LEU A 4 -0.16 -18.04 16.82
N SER A 5 -0.82 -17.22 17.64
CA SER A 5 -0.57 -17.29 19.08
C SER A 5 -1.01 -18.69 19.50
N SER A 6 -0.07 -19.51 20.00
CA SER A 6 -0.27 -20.90 20.46
C SER A 6 -1.74 -21.25 20.69
N GLY A 7 -2.31 -22.05 19.79
CA GLY A 7 -3.74 -22.34 19.71
C GLY A 7 -4.32 -22.79 21.06
N LYS A 8 -5.64 -22.63 21.23
CA LYS A 8 -6.36 -22.98 22.47
C LYS A 8 -6.28 -24.47 22.83
N THR A 9 -5.86 -25.32 21.89
CA THR A 9 -5.72 -26.78 22.04
C THR A 9 -4.51 -27.26 21.25
N SER A 10 -3.78 -28.24 21.79
CA SER A 10 -2.62 -28.90 21.16
C SER A 10 -3.00 -29.99 20.15
N THR A 11 -4.31 -30.23 19.96
CA THR A 11 -4.82 -31.30 19.10
C THR A 11 -4.86 -30.86 17.64
N PRO A 12 -4.29 -31.64 16.70
CA PRO A 12 -4.36 -31.32 15.28
C PRO A 12 -5.79 -31.42 14.76
N VAL A 13 -6.17 -30.47 13.91
CA VAL A 13 -7.45 -30.50 13.18
C VAL A 13 -7.26 -31.25 11.87
N TRP A 14 -7.98 -32.35 11.73
CA TRP A 14 -8.06 -33.11 10.48
C TRP A 14 -9.49 -33.07 9.96
N VAL A 15 -9.67 -32.50 8.77
CA VAL A 15 -10.93 -32.53 8.03
C VAL A 15 -10.68 -33.19 6.68
N ASP A 16 -11.43 -34.24 6.38
CA ASP A 16 -11.26 -34.98 5.13
C ASP A 16 -11.64 -34.14 3.91
N GLN A 17 -10.91 -34.38 2.81
CA GLN A 17 -11.19 -33.77 1.53
C GLN A 17 -12.51 -34.29 0.95
N TRP A 18 -13.42 -33.39 0.60
CA TRP A 18 -14.66 -33.76 -0.08
C TRP A 18 -14.41 -34.18 -1.53
N PRO A 19 -15.27 -35.04 -2.10
CA PRO A 19 -15.17 -35.44 -3.49
C PRO A 19 -15.27 -34.23 -4.44
N LEU A 20 -14.32 -34.13 -5.35
CA LEU A 20 -14.29 -33.11 -6.40
C LEU A 20 -14.70 -33.71 -7.74
N VAL A 21 -15.52 -32.97 -8.49
CA VAL A 21 -15.85 -33.30 -9.89
C VAL A 21 -14.58 -33.20 -10.74
N LYS A 22 -14.47 -34.01 -11.80
CA LYS A 22 -13.30 -34.08 -12.69
C LYS A 22 -12.77 -32.70 -13.11
N GLU A 23 -13.64 -31.83 -13.64
CA GLU A 23 -13.27 -30.47 -14.06
C GLU A 23 -12.66 -29.64 -12.90
N LYS A 24 -13.24 -29.73 -11.70
CA LYS A 24 -12.76 -29.00 -10.53
C LYS A 24 -11.43 -29.55 -10.02
N ARG A 25 -11.23 -30.85 -10.11
CA ARG A 25 -9.97 -31.49 -9.71
C ARG A 25 -8.83 -31.12 -10.64
N GLU A 26 -9.04 -31.20 -11.96
CA GLU A 26 -8.04 -30.77 -12.95
C GLU A 26 -7.69 -29.29 -12.77
N ALA A 27 -8.68 -28.42 -12.53
CA ALA A 27 -8.42 -27.02 -12.22
C ALA A 27 -7.67 -26.83 -10.89
N ALA A 28 -7.93 -27.65 -9.87
CA ALA A 28 -7.19 -27.61 -8.61
C ALA A 28 -5.75 -28.09 -8.78
N GLU A 29 -5.51 -29.14 -9.56
CA GLU A 29 -4.17 -29.66 -9.90
C GLU A 29 -3.33 -28.58 -10.60
N VAL A 30 -3.87 -27.96 -11.66
CA VAL A 30 -3.19 -26.88 -12.39
C VAL A 30 -2.85 -25.70 -11.47
N LEU A 31 -3.82 -25.22 -10.70
CA LEU A 31 -3.59 -24.09 -9.78
C LEU A 31 -2.58 -24.43 -8.68
N THR A 32 -2.62 -25.65 -8.15
CA THR A 32 -1.67 -26.10 -7.12
C THR A 32 -0.26 -26.15 -7.69
N GLN A 33 -0.08 -26.67 -8.91
CA GLN A 33 1.21 -26.70 -9.58
C GLN A 33 1.75 -25.30 -9.87
N GLU A 34 0.89 -24.36 -10.30
CA GLU A 34 1.27 -22.95 -10.48
C GLU A 34 1.78 -22.34 -9.16
N GLN A 35 1.06 -22.55 -8.06
CA GLN A 35 1.47 -22.03 -6.75
C GLN A 35 2.75 -22.70 -6.21
N LEU A 36 2.97 -23.98 -6.52
CA LEU A 36 4.19 -24.69 -6.18
C LEU A 36 5.39 -24.11 -6.94
N ASN A 37 5.23 -23.82 -8.24
CA ASN A 37 6.28 -23.20 -9.06
C ASN A 37 6.62 -21.77 -8.61
N LEU A 38 5.65 -21.04 -8.06
CA LEU A 38 5.85 -19.70 -7.47
C LEU A 38 6.48 -19.75 -6.06
N GLY A 39 6.64 -20.93 -5.46
CA GLY A 39 7.20 -21.10 -4.11
C GLY A 39 6.22 -20.76 -2.98
N HIS A 40 4.93 -20.60 -3.28
CA HIS A 40 3.88 -20.33 -2.29
C HIS A 40 3.43 -21.59 -1.53
N LEU A 41 3.74 -22.77 -2.08
CA LEU A 41 3.44 -24.07 -1.52
C LEU A 41 4.72 -24.88 -1.34
N LYS A 42 4.70 -25.81 -0.38
CA LYS A 42 5.71 -26.87 -0.24
C LYS A 42 5.04 -28.21 0.09
N PRO A 43 5.63 -29.37 -0.27
CA PRO A 43 5.14 -30.67 0.17
C PRO A 43 5.11 -30.76 1.69
N SER A 44 4.05 -31.34 2.26
CA SER A 44 3.85 -31.40 3.71
C SER A 44 3.68 -32.83 4.21
N THR A 45 4.22 -33.08 5.41
CA THR A 45 3.96 -34.29 6.21
C THR A 45 3.11 -34.01 7.45
N SER A 46 2.55 -32.80 7.56
CA SER A 46 1.82 -32.30 8.72
C SER A 46 0.69 -33.24 9.18
N PRO A 47 0.43 -33.33 10.50
CA PRO A 47 -0.73 -34.03 11.05
C PRO A 47 -2.05 -33.27 10.87
N TRP A 48 -2.04 -32.07 10.28
CA TRP A 48 -3.23 -31.28 9.99
C TRP A 48 -3.71 -31.50 8.56
N ASN A 49 -5.02 -31.36 8.35
CA ASN A 49 -5.57 -31.35 7.00
C ASN A 49 -6.83 -30.48 6.94
N THR A 50 -6.95 -29.71 5.86
CA THR A 50 -8.13 -28.92 5.54
C THR A 50 -8.53 -29.13 4.08
N PRO A 51 -9.84 -29.17 3.77
CA PRO A 51 -10.29 -29.42 2.43
C PRO A 51 -10.14 -28.18 1.55
N ILE A 52 -9.84 -28.40 0.27
CA ILE A 52 -9.79 -27.39 -0.78
C ILE A 52 -10.94 -27.56 -1.76
N PHE A 53 -11.28 -26.46 -2.42
CA PHE A 53 -12.23 -26.44 -3.51
C PHE A 53 -11.90 -25.30 -4.48
N VAL A 54 -12.38 -25.42 -5.71
CA VAL A 54 -12.22 -24.39 -6.73
C VAL A 54 -13.56 -23.79 -7.13
N ILE A 55 -13.55 -22.47 -7.33
CA ILE A 55 -14.70 -21.73 -7.84
C ILE A 55 -14.30 -20.99 -9.11
N LYS A 56 -15.17 -21.03 -10.12
CA LYS A 56 -15.05 -20.23 -11.33
C LYS A 56 -15.63 -18.84 -11.08
N LYS A 57 -14.83 -17.80 -11.28
CA LYS A 57 -15.32 -16.41 -11.24
C LYS A 57 -16.17 -16.12 -12.49
N LYS A 58 -16.99 -15.05 -12.41
CA LYS A 58 -17.71 -14.50 -13.59
C LYS A 58 -16.76 -14.14 -14.74
N THR A 59 -15.50 -13.82 -14.44
CA THR A 59 -14.44 -13.53 -15.42
C THR A 59 -13.91 -14.79 -16.13
N GLY A 60 -14.36 -15.99 -15.77
CA GLY A 60 -13.89 -17.26 -16.32
C GLY A 60 -12.65 -17.84 -15.64
N LYS A 61 -11.93 -17.05 -14.83
CA LYS A 61 -10.75 -17.52 -14.08
C LYS A 61 -11.14 -18.44 -12.91
N TRP A 62 -10.42 -19.55 -12.75
CA TRP A 62 -10.52 -20.42 -11.57
C TRP A 62 -9.83 -19.80 -10.37
N ARG A 63 -10.32 -20.13 -9.17
CA ARG A 63 -9.73 -19.71 -7.90
C ARG A 63 -9.71 -20.88 -6.95
N LEU A 64 -8.52 -21.20 -6.44
CA LEU A 64 -8.33 -22.14 -5.35
C LEU A 64 -8.73 -21.47 -4.04
N LEU A 65 -9.57 -22.15 -3.26
CA LEU A 65 -10.00 -21.76 -1.94
C LEU A 65 -9.83 -22.94 -0.99
N GLN A 66 -9.51 -22.62 0.24
CA GLN A 66 -9.32 -23.59 1.32
C GLN A 66 -10.39 -23.34 2.37
N ASP A 67 -11.06 -24.38 2.87
CA ASP A 67 -11.99 -24.22 3.98
C ASP A 67 -11.23 -24.18 5.31
N LEU A 68 -11.01 -22.96 5.79
CA LEU A 68 -10.32 -22.70 7.04
C LEU A 68 -11.25 -22.62 8.24
N ARG A 69 -12.57 -22.88 8.11
CA ARG A 69 -13.53 -22.76 9.24
C ARG A 69 -13.12 -23.58 10.47
N ALA A 70 -12.66 -24.81 10.26
CA ALA A 70 -12.28 -25.70 11.36
C ALA A 70 -11.03 -25.20 12.08
N VAL A 71 -10.01 -24.79 11.32
CA VAL A 71 -8.77 -24.20 11.82
C VAL A 71 -9.04 -22.88 12.54
N ASN A 72 -9.84 -22.00 11.93
CA ASN A 72 -10.23 -20.71 12.48
C ASN A 72 -10.94 -20.79 13.84
N ARG A 73 -11.57 -21.92 14.20
CA ARG A 73 -12.15 -22.13 15.55
C ARG A 73 -11.09 -22.37 16.63
N VAL A 74 -9.94 -22.93 16.26
CA VAL A 74 -8.84 -23.27 17.17
C VAL A 74 -7.84 -22.12 17.30
N ILE A 75 -7.71 -21.31 16.26
CA ILE A 75 -6.91 -20.09 16.26
C ILE A 75 -7.48 -19.07 17.25
N PHE A 76 -6.59 -18.46 18.04
CA PHE A 76 -6.97 -17.31 18.86
C PHE A 76 -7.05 -16.06 17.96
N PRO A 77 -8.17 -15.31 17.98
CA PRO A 77 -8.28 -14.09 17.20
C PRO A 77 -7.30 -13.04 17.74
N MET A 78 -6.44 -12.50 16.87
CA MET A 78 -5.57 -11.38 17.23
C MET A 78 -6.42 -10.14 17.51
N GLY A 79 -6.22 -9.55 18.68
CA GLY A 79 -6.99 -8.40 19.12
C GLY A 79 -6.49 -7.09 18.50
N THR A 80 -7.22 -6.57 17.52
CA THR A 80 -8.05 -5.36 17.71
C THR A 80 -9.31 -5.55 16.87
N LEU A 81 -10.48 -5.27 17.45
CA LEU A 81 -11.68 -5.11 16.64
C LEU A 81 -11.38 -3.91 15.74
N GLN A 82 -11.23 -4.13 14.43
CA GLN A 82 -11.10 -3.00 13.51
C GLN A 82 -12.23 -2.02 13.84
N PRO A 83 -11.95 -0.73 14.11
CA PRO A 83 -13.02 0.25 14.19
C PRO A 83 -13.77 0.10 12.86
N GLY A 84 -15.05 -0.28 12.94
CA GLY A 84 -15.80 -0.72 11.78
C GLY A 84 -15.63 0.25 10.62
N LEU A 85 -15.56 -0.28 9.39
CA LEU A 85 -15.44 0.55 8.20
C LEU A 85 -16.51 1.66 8.23
N PRO A 86 -16.16 2.91 7.91
CA PRO A 86 -17.14 3.98 7.86
C PRO A 86 -18.26 3.59 6.89
N SER A 87 -19.50 3.85 7.28
CA SER A 87 -20.65 3.64 6.40
C SER A 87 -20.40 4.34 5.06
N PRO A 88 -20.75 3.74 3.91
CA PRO A 88 -20.60 4.40 2.61
C PRO A 88 -21.24 5.79 2.54
N SER A 89 -22.28 6.06 3.35
CA SER A 89 -22.94 7.37 3.46
C SER A 89 -22.08 8.45 4.11
N ALA A 90 -21.00 8.08 4.82
CA ALA A 90 -20.05 9.02 5.39
C ALA A 90 -19.01 9.51 4.37
N ILE A 91 -18.99 8.92 3.16
CA ILE A 91 -18.09 9.32 2.08
C ILE A 91 -18.75 10.47 1.29
N PRO A 92 -18.10 11.64 1.12
CA PRO A 92 -18.65 12.74 0.32
C PRO A 92 -18.94 12.32 -1.13
N LEU A 93 -20.04 12.81 -1.69
CA LEU A 93 -20.57 12.42 -3.01
C LEU A 93 -19.57 12.59 -4.18
N ASN A 94 -18.55 13.45 -4.04
CA ASN A 94 -17.57 13.76 -5.08
C ASN A 94 -16.15 13.25 -4.74
N PHE A 95 -16.00 12.35 -3.77
CA PHE A 95 -14.69 11.81 -3.42
C PHE A 95 -14.22 10.79 -4.47
N GLN A 96 -13.03 11.00 -5.04
CA GLN A 96 -12.44 10.04 -5.96
C GLN A 96 -11.98 8.80 -5.18
N MET A 97 -12.70 7.70 -5.35
CA MET A 97 -12.39 6.43 -4.71
C MET A 97 -11.52 5.56 -5.62
N LEU A 98 -10.34 5.20 -5.13
CA LEU A 98 -9.53 4.14 -5.71
C LEU A 98 -9.77 2.86 -4.90
N VAL A 99 -10.37 1.86 -5.53
CA VAL A 99 -10.55 0.54 -4.93
C VAL A 99 -9.41 -0.35 -5.41
N LEU A 100 -8.47 -0.64 -4.51
CA LEU A 100 -7.40 -1.61 -4.74
C LEU A 100 -7.82 -2.98 -4.21
N ASP A 101 -7.88 -3.99 -5.08
CA ASP A 101 -8.11 -5.38 -4.66
C ASP A 101 -6.79 -5.94 -4.10
N LEU A 102 -6.72 -6.07 -2.76
CA LEU A 102 -5.54 -6.57 -2.04
C LEU A 102 -5.37 -8.09 -2.14
N LYS A 103 -6.10 -8.77 -3.03
CA LYS A 103 -6.07 -10.23 -3.18
C LYS A 103 -4.66 -10.79 -3.37
N ASP A 104 -3.81 -10.12 -4.15
CA ASP A 104 -2.49 -10.64 -4.46
C ASP A 104 -1.46 -10.30 -3.37
N CYS A 105 -1.78 -9.35 -2.48
CA CYS A 105 -0.92 -8.97 -1.36
C CYS A 105 -0.76 -10.08 -0.32
N PHE A 106 -1.70 -11.03 -0.24
CA PHE A 106 -1.59 -12.18 0.66
C PHE A 106 -0.40 -13.08 0.31
N PHE A 107 -0.11 -13.25 -0.97
CA PHE A 107 0.97 -14.10 -1.44
C PHE A 107 2.36 -13.47 -1.25
N THR A 108 2.42 -12.15 -1.03
CA THR A 108 3.66 -11.44 -0.72
C THR A 108 4.11 -11.66 0.73
N ILE A 109 3.23 -12.13 1.61
CA ILE A 109 3.49 -12.24 3.05
C ILE A 109 3.84 -13.68 3.38
N SER A 110 5.11 -13.91 3.70
CA SER A 110 5.60 -15.21 4.18
C SER A 110 5.11 -15.53 5.59
N LEU A 111 4.68 -16.76 5.81
CA LEU A 111 4.37 -17.31 7.12
C LEU A 111 5.65 -17.53 7.93
N ALA A 112 5.51 -17.52 9.26
CA ALA A 112 6.61 -17.93 10.13
C ALA A 112 6.90 -19.44 9.94
N PRO A 113 8.17 -19.86 10.09
CA PRO A 113 8.52 -21.27 10.05
C PRO A 113 7.76 -22.03 11.16
N GLY A 114 7.07 -23.12 10.79
CA GLY A 114 6.22 -23.91 11.67
C GLY A 114 4.71 -23.59 11.55
N ASP A 115 4.33 -22.35 11.26
CA ASP A 115 2.92 -21.97 11.17
C ASP A 115 2.21 -22.56 9.93
N GLY A 116 2.97 -22.84 8.87
CA GLY A 116 2.46 -23.44 7.63
C GLY A 116 1.80 -24.81 7.83
N GLU A 117 2.24 -25.57 8.83
CA GLU A 117 1.75 -26.93 9.12
C GLU A 117 0.23 -26.95 9.38
N HIS A 118 -0.30 -25.89 10.01
CA HIS A 118 -1.73 -25.76 10.32
C HIS A 118 -2.60 -25.52 9.08
N PHE A 119 -1.99 -25.10 7.98
CA PHE A 119 -2.65 -24.80 6.71
C PHE A 119 -2.38 -25.87 5.65
N ALA A 120 -2.01 -27.08 6.08
CA ALA A 120 -1.85 -28.20 5.18
C ALA A 120 -3.19 -28.64 4.55
N PHE A 121 -3.14 -29.06 3.29
CA PHE A 121 -4.28 -29.60 2.55
C PHE A 121 -3.86 -30.78 1.67
N SER A 122 -4.85 -31.59 1.32
CA SER A 122 -4.69 -32.78 0.47
C SER A 122 -5.36 -32.57 -0.88
N LEU A 123 -4.62 -32.83 -1.95
CA LEU A 123 -5.12 -32.86 -3.32
C LEU A 123 -5.51 -34.32 -3.67
N PRO A 124 -6.79 -34.60 -3.95
CA PRO A 124 -7.24 -35.95 -4.27
C PRO A 124 -6.83 -36.31 -5.70
N SER A 125 -6.44 -37.56 -5.93
CA SER A 125 -6.04 -38.09 -7.25
C SER A 125 -7.22 -38.62 -8.06
N THR A 126 -6.97 -39.01 -9.32
CA THR A 126 -7.99 -39.67 -10.15
C THR A 126 -8.28 -41.08 -9.67
N ASN A 127 -9.52 -41.32 -9.24
CA ASN A 127 -10.00 -42.66 -8.84
C ASN A 127 -9.05 -43.38 -7.85
N LEU A 128 -8.36 -42.63 -6.98
CA LEU A 128 -7.39 -43.18 -6.02
C LEU A 128 -6.24 -43.96 -6.69
N GLN A 129 -5.93 -43.69 -7.96
CA GLN A 129 -4.79 -44.31 -8.67
C GLN A 129 -3.46 -44.03 -7.94
N GLU A 130 -3.35 -42.87 -7.32
CA GLU A 130 -2.19 -42.42 -6.56
C GLU A 130 -2.61 -41.97 -5.15
N PRO A 131 -1.72 -42.05 -4.15
CA PRO A 131 -2.00 -41.49 -2.83
C PRO A 131 -2.22 -39.98 -2.92
N TYR A 132 -2.93 -39.42 -1.94
CA TYR A 132 -3.17 -37.97 -1.91
C TYR A 132 -1.87 -37.19 -1.74
N TYR A 133 -1.65 -36.24 -2.64
CA TYR A 133 -0.56 -35.30 -2.52
C TYR A 133 -0.90 -34.26 -1.47
N ARG A 134 0.02 -34.02 -0.53
CA ARG A 134 -0.17 -33.09 0.58
C ARG A 134 0.76 -31.90 0.46
N TYR A 135 0.18 -30.71 0.60
CA TYR A 135 0.90 -29.45 0.50
C TYR A 135 0.59 -28.58 1.71
N GLU A 136 1.51 -27.69 2.05
CA GLU A 136 1.30 -26.64 3.04
C GLU A 136 1.72 -25.30 2.47
N TRP A 137 1.08 -24.25 2.99
CA TRP A 137 1.36 -22.88 2.57
C TRP A 137 2.64 -22.36 3.22
N THR A 138 3.47 -21.71 2.41
CA THR A 138 4.62 -20.91 2.87
C THR A 138 4.23 -19.44 3.06
N VAL A 139 3.13 -19.03 2.46
CA VAL A 139 2.58 -17.67 2.46
C VAL A 139 1.20 -17.63 3.10
N LEU A 140 0.71 -16.43 3.40
CA LEU A 140 -0.55 -16.25 4.11
C LEU A 140 -1.76 -16.78 3.28
N PRO A 141 -2.49 -17.80 3.77
CA PRO A 141 -3.64 -18.32 3.03
C PRO A 141 -4.84 -17.38 3.12
N GLN A 142 -5.64 -17.35 2.04
CA GLN A 142 -6.87 -16.57 1.99
C GLN A 142 -7.93 -17.17 2.92
N GLY A 143 -8.53 -16.36 3.79
CA GLY A 143 -9.64 -16.77 4.67
C GLY A 143 -9.25 -17.12 6.11
N MET A 144 -7.99 -16.91 6.52
CA MET A 144 -7.61 -16.99 7.92
C MET A 144 -8.14 -15.79 8.71
N VAL A 145 -8.63 -16.01 9.94
CA VAL A 145 -9.25 -14.97 10.78
C VAL A 145 -8.31 -13.78 11.04
N ASN A 146 -7.02 -14.03 11.25
CA ASN A 146 -6.06 -12.99 11.61
C ASN A 146 -5.46 -12.24 10.40
N THR A 147 -5.86 -12.60 9.18
CA THR A 147 -5.27 -12.06 7.94
C THR A 147 -5.40 -10.54 7.84
N GLY A 148 -6.56 -9.98 8.20
CA GLY A 148 -6.79 -8.53 8.15
C GLY A 148 -5.93 -7.76 9.16
N GLU A 149 -5.73 -8.33 10.35
CA GLU A 149 -4.89 -7.73 11.39
C GLU A 149 -3.41 -7.76 10.99
N ILE A 150 -2.93 -8.90 10.48
CA ILE A 150 -1.55 -9.04 9.99
C ILE A 150 -1.28 -8.05 8.85
N LEU A 151 -2.22 -7.89 7.92
CA LEU A 151 -2.10 -6.87 6.87
C LEU A 151 -2.03 -5.46 7.45
N ASN A 152 -2.87 -5.11 8.41
CA ASN A 152 -2.86 -3.79 9.04
C ASN A 152 -1.55 -3.51 9.79
N GLN A 153 -1.02 -4.50 10.50
CA GLN A 153 0.24 -4.39 11.23
C GLN A 153 1.44 -4.24 10.28
N LEU A 154 1.45 -4.98 9.17
CA LEU A 154 2.45 -4.81 8.11
C LEU A 154 2.32 -3.43 7.44
N ASN A 155 1.09 -2.98 7.21
CA ASN A 155 0.77 -1.66 6.71
C ASN A 155 0.77 -0.59 7.82
N GLY A 156 1.61 -0.73 8.86
CA GLY A 156 1.82 0.26 9.93
C GLY A 156 2.24 1.67 9.47
N PHE A 157 2.15 1.97 8.18
CA PHE A 157 1.92 3.30 7.66
C PHE A 157 0.45 3.70 7.89
N ASN A 158 0.15 4.23 9.08
CA ASN A 158 -1.06 5.02 9.30
C ASN A 158 -1.11 6.19 8.29
N PRO A 159 -2.00 6.24 7.29
CA PRO A 159 -2.13 7.42 6.44
C PRO A 159 -2.63 8.64 7.23
N PHE A 160 -3.24 8.42 8.40
CA PHE A 160 -3.67 9.49 9.31
C PHE A 160 -2.55 10.15 10.12
N ASN A 161 -1.35 9.54 10.21
CA ASN A 161 -0.21 10.25 10.77
C ASN A 161 0.39 11.28 9.78
N SER A 162 0.03 11.23 8.50
CA SER A 162 0.46 12.19 7.47
C SER A 162 0.01 13.63 7.76
N LEU A 163 -1.15 13.83 8.40
CA LEU A 163 -1.62 15.17 8.77
C LEU A 163 -0.79 15.82 9.90
N LYS A 164 -0.16 15.03 10.78
CA LYS A 164 0.77 15.57 11.78
C LYS A 164 2.09 16.00 11.14
N TYR A 165 2.59 15.25 10.16
CA TYR A 165 3.78 15.62 9.40
C TYR A 165 3.55 16.82 8.49
N SER A 166 2.36 16.95 7.88
CA SER A 166 2.02 18.14 7.09
C SER A 166 2.07 19.40 7.94
N PHE A 167 1.51 19.40 9.16
CA PHE A 167 1.53 20.58 10.03
C PHE A 167 2.95 20.97 10.47
N TRP A 168 3.81 20.00 10.77
CA TRP A 168 5.21 20.24 11.11
C TRP A 168 6.05 20.71 9.91
N ILE A 169 5.82 20.18 8.71
CA ILE A 169 6.50 20.61 7.48
C ILE A 169 6.13 22.05 7.13
N PHE A 170 4.84 22.42 7.23
CA PHE A 170 4.40 23.81 7.05
C PHE A 170 5.01 24.75 8.10
N LEU A 171 5.07 24.33 9.36
CA LEU A 171 5.69 25.13 10.43
C LEU A 171 7.19 25.36 10.17
N VAL A 172 7.94 24.32 9.76
CA VAL A 172 9.38 24.43 9.46
C VAL A 172 9.63 25.29 8.23
N LEU A 173 8.81 25.18 7.17
CA LEU A 173 8.91 26.03 5.99
C LEU A 173 8.59 27.49 6.30
N ILE A 174 7.57 27.77 7.11
CA ILE A 174 7.21 29.13 7.52
C ILE A 174 8.30 29.73 8.42
N ILE A 175 8.82 28.99 9.40
CA ILE A 175 9.92 29.45 10.26
C ILE A 175 11.18 29.70 9.42
N GLY A 176 11.49 28.83 8.45
CA GLY A 176 12.61 29.01 7.51
C GLY A 176 12.46 30.26 6.64
N LEU A 177 11.26 30.50 6.08
CA LEU A 177 10.94 31.71 5.31
C LEU A 177 11.04 32.98 6.17
N ILE A 178 10.55 32.95 7.42
CA ILE A 178 10.65 34.08 8.35
C ILE A 178 12.12 34.35 8.71
N LEU A 179 12.92 33.33 9.03
CA LEU A 179 14.35 33.49 9.31
C LEU A 179 15.10 34.04 8.10
N MET A 180 14.80 33.54 6.90
CA MET A 180 15.39 34.05 5.66
C MET A 180 15.00 35.51 5.43
N TYR A 181 13.74 35.88 5.65
CA TYR A 181 13.27 37.26 5.52
C TYR A 181 13.92 38.18 6.57
N VAL A 182 14.07 37.73 7.82
CA VAL A 182 14.76 38.50 8.88
C VAL A 182 16.24 38.66 8.55
N MET A 183 16.91 37.62 8.06
CA MET A 183 18.30 37.71 7.61
C MET A 183 18.45 38.63 6.39
N PHE A 184 17.53 38.57 5.44
CA PHE A 184 17.51 39.43 4.27
C PHE A 184 17.22 40.89 4.66
N ALA A 185 16.23 41.14 5.53
CA ALA A 185 15.93 42.46 6.05
C ALA A 185 17.07 43.03 6.90
N CYS A 186 17.76 42.19 7.69
CA CYS A 186 18.93 42.60 8.46
C CYS A 186 20.13 42.89 7.55
N SER A 187 20.32 42.12 6.47
CA SER A 187 21.30 42.40 5.41
C SER A 187 20.97 43.71 4.68
N CYS A 188 19.70 43.93 4.31
CA CYS A 188 19.23 45.19 3.71
C CYS A 188 19.38 46.39 4.65
N LYS A 189 19.20 46.23 5.97
CA LYS A 189 19.42 47.32 6.94
C LYS A 189 20.91 47.63 7.10
N LYS A 190 21.77 46.61 7.08
CA LYS A 190 23.23 46.77 7.10
C LYS A 190 23.75 47.43 5.80
N PHE A 191 23.18 47.06 4.66
CA PHE A 191 23.48 47.63 3.35
C PHE A 191 22.93 49.06 3.20
N ASN A 192 21.72 49.35 3.70
CA ASN A 192 21.14 50.70 3.69
C ASN A 192 21.89 51.65 4.64
N ASN A 193 22.34 51.17 5.80
CA ASN A 193 23.20 51.95 6.70
C ASN A 193 24.58 52.22 6.07
N GLN A 194 25.16 51.26 5.34
CA GLN A 194 26.39 51.50 4.58
C GLN A 194 26.18 52.47 3.41
N LEU A 195 25.06 52.36 2.67
CA LEU A 195 24.70 53.28 1.58
C LEU A 195 24.40 54.70 2.07
N ASN A 196 23.78 54.87 3.23
CA ASN A 196 23.56 56.19 3.83
C ASN A 196 24.86 56.83 4.35
N SER A 197 25.82 56.01 4.82
CA SER A 197 27.16 56.49 5.17
C SER A 197 28.01 56.89 3.95
N SER A 198 27.80 56.27 2.78
CA SER A 198 28.59 56.51 1.57
C SER A 198 27.94 57.52 0.61
N LYS A 199 26.60 57.65 0.58
CA LYS A 199 25.91 58.74 -0.15
C LYS A 199 26.10 60.12 0.49
N ALA A 200 26.39 60.19 1.79
CA ALA A 200 26.79 61.45 2.44
C ALA A 200 28.15 61.97 1.94
N GLN A 201 29.01 61.12 1.38
CA GLN A 201 30.35 61.50 0.90
C GLN A 201 30.41 61.78 -0.62
N LEU A 202 29.47 61.29 -1.42
CA LEU A 202 29.58 61.27 -2.90
C LEU A 202 28.77 62.34 -3.66
N HIS A 203 28.01 63.20 -2.98
CA HIS A 203 27.25 64.29 -3.64
C HIS A 203 28.01 65.61 -3.80
N PHE A 204 29.35 65.59 -3.65
CA PHE A 204 30.20 66.79 -3.75
C PHE A 204 31.08 66.87 -5.03
N LEU A 205 31.05 65.92 -5.97
CA LEU A 205 31.89 66.01 -7.17
C LEU A 205 31.22 65.54 -8.48
N HIS A 206 30.74 66.54 -9.23
CA HIS A 206 31.12 66.86 -10.62
C HIS A 206 30.58 66.10 -11.87
N LEU A 207 29.92 66.92 -12.72
CA LEU A 207 29.98 67.09 -14.19
C LEU A 207 29.09 66.28 -15.18
N LYS A 208 28.12 67.03 -15.73
CA LYS A 208 27.97 67.43 -17.16
C LYS A 208 28.52 66.49 -18.26
N ASN A 209 27.61 65.89 -19.05
CA ASN A 209 27.41 66.09 -20.50
C ASN A 209 26.81 64.84 -21.17
N ILE A 210 25.57 64.91 -21.68
CA ILE A 210 25.00 63.98 -22.66
C ILE A 210 24.04 64.76 -23.57
N GLY A 211 24.13 64.59 -24.90
CA GLY A 211 23.09 65.04 -25.84
C GLY A 211 23.36 64.67 -27.31
N GLY A 212 22.50 63.83 -27.86
CA GLY A 212 22.37 63.48 -29.29
C GLY A 212 22.25 61.95 -29.49
N ASP A 213 21.42 61.37 -30.34
CA ASP A 213 20.37 61.81 -31.27
C ASP A 213 19.78 60.50 -31.87
N VAL A 214 18.48 60.41 -32.20
CA VAL A 214 17.98 59.47 -33.24
C VAL A 214 16.57 59.84 -33.67
N GLY A 215 16.44 60.25 -34.94
CA GLY A 215 15.19 60.54 -35.63
C GLY A 215 14.61 59.34 -36.41
N GLY A 216 13.39 59.53 -36.92
CA GLY A 216 12.78 58.66 -37.94
C GLY A 216 11.24 58.68 -37.96
N SER A 217 10.66 59.48 -38.84
CA SER A 217 9.23 59.57 -39.23
C SER A 217 9.08 59.05 -40.69
N PRO A 218 7.89 59.01 -41.34
CA PRO A 218 6.51 58.79 -40.87
C PRO A 218 5.62 57.88 -41.78
N ALA A 219 4.47 57.47 -41.20
CA ALA A 219 3.08 57.43 -41.70
C ALA A 219 2.64 56.80 -43.05
N VAL A 220 1.51 56.06 -43.05
CA VAL A 220 0.16 56.54 -43.42
C VAL A 220 -0.95 55.46 -43.24
N ARG A 221 -1.96 55.84 -42.43
CA ARG A 221 -3.45 55.61 -42.42
C ARG A 221 -4.13 54.27 -42.81
N GLY A 222 -5.06 53.88 -41.93
CA GLY A 222 -6.34 53.21 -42.23
C GLY A 222 -7.25 53.19 -40.99
N ARG A 223 -8.52 53.59 -41.11
CA ARG A 223 -9.47 53.91 -40.02
C ARG A 223 -10.40 52.70 -39.69
N VAL A 224 -10.90 52.70 -38.46
CA VAL A 224 -11.72 51.75 -37.64
C VAL A 224 -13.05 51.27 -38.28
N PRO A 225 -13.62 50.10 -37.89
CA PRO A 225 -14.77 49.49 -38.56
C PRO A 225 -16.14 49.79 -37.92
N SER A 226 -17.19 49.48 -38.69
CA SER A 226 -18.50 48.99 -38.24
C SER A 226 -18.99 47.95 -39.24
#